data_AF-A0A4S0NS14-F1
#
_entry.id   AF-A0A4S0NS14-F1
#
_cell.length_a   1.000
_cell.length_b   1.000
_cell.length_c   1.000
_cell.angle_alpha   90.00
_cell.angle_beta   90.00
_cell.angle_gamma   90.00
#
_symmetry.space_group_name_H-M   'P 1'
#
loop_
_entity.id
_entity.type
_entity.pdbx_description
1 polymer ?
#
loop_
_entity_poly.entity_id
_entity_poly.type
_entity_poly.pdbx_seq_one_letter_code
_entity_poly.pdbx_strand_id
1 'polypeptide(L)'
;MLAQFWASKRGNFAVATAVAAVPLMLAVAGAVNLVGTSDDAAQLQNSLDAAGLAIGTKYMASMSASDVQQLGQTFFAANMSVADAGEYAGSVSAFQATASGSPSGYTIALSSSISRPSFISSASDWQATRSASVKIKPGAEACVLALNEHADDAVNFQGTTSVAMNGCVIAANSDASDAVNRGGSAVVSAACVSTVGETEGMTPPSATLTCGTPLENQYASFDPLADVVPPALGTCKSMPNGKMVTLSPGTYCDKSWTGKITLNPGVYILRGVSVKPGGNGTLTGAGVTLFLMEGSQIYINANEQVNLSPMTTGPYAGITIYQPHGNTSALTLNGGDGSVISGFIYAPDATITYAGNSDMNSQGSCLRLVGDTVQITGNSAFKSDCAAELGSREMYASRMITLAK
;
A
#
# COMPACT_ATOMS: atom_id res chain seq x y z
N MET A 1 8.59 71.35 55.97
CA MET A 1 8.42 70.55 54.73
C MET A 1 8.00 69.10 55.01
N LEU A 2 8.64 68.36 55.92
CA LEU A 2 8.23 66.98 56.27
C LEU A 2 6.80 66.84 56.86
N ALA A 3 6.32 67.83 57.63
CA ALA A 3 4.96 67.83 58.18
C ALA A 3 3.85 68.00 57.11
N GLN A 4 4.15 68.63 55.97
CA GLN A 4 3.22 68.76 54.84
C GLN A 4 3.14 67.48 54.01
N PHE A 5 4.17 66.61 54.07
CA PHE A 5 4.17 65.30 53.42
C PHE A 5 3.28 64.30 54.19
N TRP A 6 3.29 64.36 55.53
CA TRP A 6 2.45 63.53 56.40
C TRP A 6 0.95 63.89 56.38
N ALA A 7 0.59 65.11 55.98
CA ALA A 7 -0.81 65.56 55.86
C ALA A 7 -1.40 65.40 54.44
N SER A 8 -0.61 64.92 53.48
CA SER A 8 -1.03 64.86 52.07
C SER A 8 -1.91 63.63 51.78
N LYS A 9 -3.24 63.83 51.77
CA LYS A 9 -4.23 62.81 51.35
C LYS A 9 -4.28 62.57 49.83
N ARG A 10 -3.51 63.33 49.04
CA ARG A 10 -3.51 63.24 47.55
C ARG A 10 -2.70 62.04 47.01
N GLY A 11 -1.85 61.41 47.82
CA GLY A 11 -1.15 60.17 47.46
C GLY A 11 -2.01 58.90 47.56
N ASN A 12 -3.20 58.99 48.16
CA ASN A 12 -4.05 57.84 48.43
C ASN A 12 -4.59 57.19 47.14
N PHE A 13 -4.83 58.00 46.10
CA PHE A 13 -5.24 57.48 44.79
C PHE A 13 -4.12 56.68 44.13
N ALA A 14 -2.88 57.18 44.13
CA ALA A 14 -1.73 56.46 43.56
C ALA A 14 -1.46 55.14 44.29
N VAL A 15 -1.56 55.13 45.62
CA VAL A 15 -1.38 53.90 46.43
C VAL A 15 -2.54 52.92 46.18
N ALA A 16 -3.79 53.38 46.16
CA ALA A 16 -4.95 52.53 45.86
C ALA A 16 -4.90 51.97 44.43
N THR A 17 -4.50 52.77 43.44
CA THR A 17 -4.30 52.32 42.06
C THR A 17 -3.17 51.31 41.97
N ALA A 18 -2.04 51.51 42.65
CA ALA A 18 -0.94 50.55 42.66
C ALA A 18 -1.36 49.20 43.28
N VAL A 19 -2.08 49.23 44.40
CA VAL A 19 -2.60 48.02 45.06
C VAL A 19 -3.65 47.31 44.21
N ALA A 20 -4.54 48.05 43.53
CA ALA A 20 -5.56 47.48 42.65
C ALA A 20 -4.99 46.99 41.30
N ALA A 21 -3.89 47.58 40.82
CA ALA A 21 -3.26 47.18 39.57
C ALA A 21 -2.63 45.79 39.64
N VAL A 22 -2.07 45.39 40.79
CA VAL A 22 -1.46 44.06 40.97
C VAL A 22 -2.44 42.91 40.69
N PRO A 23 -3.61 42.78 41.35
CA PRO A 23 -4.55 41.70 41.07
C PRO A 23 -5.13 41.76 39.66
N LEU A 24 -5.29 42.95 39.08
CA LEU A 24 -5.73 43.10 37.68
C LEU A 24 -4.68 42.57 36.70
N MET A 25 -3.41 42.92 36.89
CA MET A 25 -2.31 42.43 36.05
C MET A 25 -2.12 40.91 36.19
N LEU A 26 -2.27 40.37 37.40
CA LEU A 26 -2.24 38.92 37.63
C LEU A 26 -3.41 38.21 36.90
N ALA A 27 -4.60 38.81 36.90
CA ALA A 27 -5.74 38.26 36.17
C ALA A 27 -5.52 38.28 34.65
N VAL A 28 -4.98 39.38 34.11
CA VAL A 28 -4.64 39.48 32.67
C VAL A 28 -3.55 38.47 32.30
N ALA A 29 -2.48 38.37 33.09
CA ALA A 29 -1.40 37.41 32.85
C ALA A 29 -1.89 35.95 32.91
N GLY A 30 -2.73 35.63 33.90
CA GLY A 30 -3.39 34.32 33.99
C GLY A 30 -4.27 34.01 32.78
N ALA A 31 -5.02 34.99 32.29
CA ALA A 31 -5.84 34.83 31.09
C ALA A 31 -4.99 34.59 29.83
N VAL A 32 -3.89 35.35 29.65
CA VAL A 32 -2.97 35.18 28.52
C VAL A 32 -2.31 33.80 28.54
N ASN A 33 -1.81 33.34 29.70
CA ASN A 33 -1.24 32.01 29.83
C ASN A 33 -2.26 30.91 29.55
N LEU A 34 -3.50 31.02 30.07
CA LEU A 34 -4.55 30.05 29.82
C LEU A 34 -4.91 29.95 28.33
N VAL A 35 -5.07 31.10 27.67
CA VAL A 35 -5.36 31.15 26.22
C VAL A 35 -4.19 30.57 25.43
N GLY A 36 -2.95 30.96 25.73
CA GLY A 36 -1.77 30.42 25.06
C GLY A 36 -1.61 28.90 25.23
N THR A 37 -1.82 28.37 26.45
CA THR A 37 -1.80 26.92 26.69
C THR A 37 -2.95 26.20 25.98
N SER A 38 -4.11 26.84 25.85
CA SER A 38 -5.23 26.30 25.08
C SER A 38 -4.92 26.22 23.59
N ASP A 39 -4.33 27.27 23.02
CA ASP A 39 -3.93 27.33 21.60
C ASP A 39 -2.86 26.29 21.30
N ASP A 40 -1.84 26.20 22.15
CA ASP A 40 -0.80 25.16 22.10
C ASP A 40 -1.40 23.76 22.13
N ALA A 41 -2.36 23.51 23.01
CA ALA A 41 -2.96 22.20 23.14
C ALA A 41 -3.84 21.84 21.92
N ALA A 42 -4.42 22.83 21.25
CA ALA A 42 -5.12 22.64 19.97
C ALA A 42 -4.13 22.34 18.84
N GLN A 43 -3.02 23.08 18.76
CA GLN A 43 -1.94 22.82 17.80
C GLN A 43 -1.32 21.43 18.00
N LEU A 44 -1.12 21.03 19.26
CA LEU A 44 -0.62 19.72 19.63
C LEU A 44 -1.55 18.60 19.15
N GLN A 45 -2.85 18.75 19.36
CA GLN A 45 -3.84 17.76 18.89
C GLN A 45 -3.85 17.68 17.36
N ASN A 46 -3.89 18.82 16.67
CA ASN A 46 -3.90 18.85 15.20
C ASN A 46 -2.64 18.19 14.61
N SER A 47 -1.48 18.42 15.25
CA SER A 47 -0.21 17.82 14.82
C SER A 47 -0.15 16.33 15.08
N LEU A 48 -0.72 15.84 16.19
CA LEU A 48 -0.84 14.41 16.49
C LEU A 48 -1.81 13.72 15.52
N ASP A 49 -2.94 14.34 15.20
CA ASP A 49 -3.92 13.81 14.26
C ASP A 49 -3.33 13.70 12.84
N ALA A 50 -2.63 14.74 12.38
CA ALA A 50 -1.93 14.75 11.09
C ALA A 50 -0.81 13.69 11.03
N ALA A 51 0.01 13.59 12.09
CA ALA A 51 1.04 12.57 12.18
C ALA A 51 0.44 11.15 12.19
N GLY A 52 -0.65 10.94 12.93
CA GLY A 52 -1.34 9.66 12.99
C GLY A 52 -1.90 9.24 11.64
N LEU A 53 -2.55 10.15 10.92
CA LEU A 53 -3.04 9.87 9.57
C LEU A 53 -1.89 9.55 8.61
N ALA A 54 -0.81 10.32 8.65
CA ALA A 54 0.37 10.09 7.82
C ALA A 54 1.00 8.71 8.08
N ILE A 55 1.17 8.33 9.35
CA ILE A 55 1.60 6.96 9.71
C ILE A 55 0.62 5.95 9.13
N GLY A 56 -0.70 6.16 9.27
CA GLY A 56 -1.72 5.28 8.71
C GLY A 56 -1.57 5.01 7.21
N THR A 57 -1.13 6.01 6.43
CA THR A 57 -0.91 5.87 4.98
C THR A 57 0.34 5.08 4.59
N LYS A 58 1.28 4.85 5.51
CA LYS A 58 2.54 4.14 5.23
C LYS A 58 2.76 2.92 6.13
N TYR A 59 1.94 2.74 7.17
CA TYR A 59 2.11 1.66 8.12
C TYR A 59 1.96 0.28 7.48
N MET A 60 2.98 -0.55 7.67
CA MET A 60 2.99 -1.97 7.35
C MET A 60 3.30 -2.77 8.62
N ALA A 61 2.79 -4.00 8.71
CA ALA A 61 3.01 -4.86 9.87
C ALA A 61 4.50 -5.21 10.10
N SER A 62 5.33 -5.14 9.06
CA SER A 62 6.78 -5.36 9.11
C SER A 62 7.58 -4.16 9.64
N MET A 63 6.97 -2.97 9.79
CA MET A 63 7.66 -1.78 10.28
C MET A 63 8.06 -1.93 11.75
N SER A 64 9.30 -1.53 12.07
CA SER A 64 9.78 -1.52 13.44
C SER A 64 9.14 -0.39 14.27
N ALA A 65 9.12 -0.54 15.59
CA ALA A 65 8.62 0.52 16.48
C ALA A 65 9.41 1.83 16.31
N SER A 66 10.71 1.76 16.02
CA SER A 66 11.54 2.94 15.72
C SER A 66 11.14 3.61 14.41
N ASP A 67 10.79 2.86 13.36
CA ASP A 67 10.37 3.45 12.09
C ASP A 67 9.03 4.16 12.21
N VAL A 68 8.09 3.56 12.95
CA VAL A 68 6.79 4.18 13.26
C VAL A 68 6.98 5.48 14.05
N GLN A 69 7.85 5.45 15.07
CA GLN A 69 8.20 6.61 15.87
C GLN A 69 8.82 7.72 15.01
N GLN A 70 9.81 7.39 14.17
CA GLN A 70 10.53 8.35 13.34
C GLN A 70 9.65 8.96 12.26
N LEU A 71 8.82 8.15 11.59
CA LEU A 71 7.85 8.63 10.61
C LEU A 71 6.86 9.59 11.25
N GLY A 72 6.28 9.19 12.39
CA GLY A 72 5.36 10.03 13.16
C GLY A 72 5.98 11.35 13.59
N GLN A 73 7.21 11.30 14.11
CA GLN A 73 7.93 12.48 14.57
C GLN A 73 8.23 13.46 13.42
N THR A 74 8.50 12.95 12.22
CA THR A 74 8.75 13.77 11.03
C THR A 74 7.51 14.61 10.68
N PHE A 75 6.35 13.98 10.57
CA PHE A 75 5.09 14.67 10.29
C PHE A 75 4.64 15.56 11.44
N PHE A 76 4.81 15.09 12.69
CA PHE A 76 4.49 15.87 13.87
C PHE A 76 5.33 17.15 13.94
N ALA A 77 6.65 17.04 13.80
CA ALA A 77 7.55 18.19 13.82
C ALA A 77 7.28 19.17 12.66
N ALA A 78 6.96 18.67 11.47
CA ALA A 78 6.61 19.52 10.32
C ALA A 78 5.32 20.34 10.55
N ASN A 79 4.33 19.79 11.26
CA ASN A 79 3.10 20.51 11.60
C ASN A 79 3.29 21.47 12.80
N MET A 80 4.25 21.19 13.68
CA MET A 80 4.59 22.07 14.81
C MET A 80 5.52 23.24 14.41
N SER A 81 6.39 23.06 13.41
CA SER A 81 7.47 24.00 13.04
C SER A 81 7.01 25.27 12.32
N VAL A 82 5.72 25.38 11.99
CA VAL A 82 5.15 26.58 11.32
C VAL A 82 5.03 27.77 12.29
N ALA A 83 5.22 27.59 13.61
CA ALA A 83 4.97 28.63 14.62
C ALA A 83 6.20 29.14 15.40
N ASP A 84 7.10 28.31 15.93
CA ASP A 84 8.39 28.77 16.51
C ASP A 84 9.25 27.57 16.93
N ALA A 85 10.34 27.27 16.21
CA ALA A 85 11.11 26.04 16.38
C ALA A 85 11.72 25.86 17.80
N GLY A 86 11.94 26.96 18.53
CA GLY A 86 12.45 26.93 19.90
C GLY A 86 11.38 26.63 20.97
N GLU A 87 10.14 27.11 20.78
CA GLU A 87 9.04 26.94 21.74
C GLU A 87 8.55 25.49 21.78
N TYR A 88 8.58 24.81 20.63
CA TYR A 88 7.98 23.48 20.46
C TYR A 88 8.99 22.31 20.47
N ALA A 89 10.29 22.60 20.66
CA ALA A 89 11.35 21.56 20.69
C ALA A 89 11.10 20.48 21.76
N GLY A 90 10.59 20.89 22.93
CA GLY A 90 10.20 19.98 24.01
C GLY A 90 9.11 19.00 23.57
N SER A 91 8.08 19.48 22.87
CA SER A 91 6.99 18.64 22.37
C SER A 91 7.43 17.66 21.30
N VAL A 92 8.35 18.06 20.41
CA VAL A 92 8.95 17.15 19.43
C VAL A 92 9.74 16.04 20.13
N SER A 93 10.48 16.37 21.19
CA SER A 93 11.22 15.37 21.98
C SER A 93 10.32 14.46 22.83
N ALA A 94 9.15 14.95 23.26
CA ALA A 94 8.17 14.21 24.05
C ALA A 94 7.20 13.37 23.20
N PHE A 95 7.27 13.49 21.87
CA PHE A 95 6.42 12.74 20.96
C PHE A 95 6.65 11.24 21.10
N GLN A 96 5.57 10.47 21.15
CA GLN A 96 5.58 9.01 21.17
C GLN A 96 4.52 8.49 20.21
N ALA A 97 4.88 7.49 19.41
CA ALA A 97 3.98 6.75 18.53
C ALA A 97 4.21 5.25 18.69
N THR A 98 3.12 4.50 18.81
CA THR A 98 3.14 3.04 18.94
C THR A 98 2.08 2.44 18.03
N ALA A 99 2.37 1.27 17.47
CA ALA A 99 1.43 0.51 16.66
C ALA A 99 1.06 -0.80 17.39
N SER A 100 -0.20 -1.19 17.31
CA SER A 100 -0.71 -2.43 17.90
C SER A 100 -1.83 -3.01 17.04
N GLY A 101 -2.15 -4.30 17.18
CA GLY A 101 -3.26 -4.94 16.48
C GLY A 101 -2.88 -6.24 15.81
N SER A 102 -3.68 -6.65 14.83
CA SER A 102 -3.51 -7.89 14.06
C SER A 102 -3.84 -7.61 12.58
N PRO A 103 -3.63 -8.58 11.66
CA PRO A 103 -3.92 -8.38 10.25
C PRO A 103 -5.35 -7.91 9.94
N SER A 104 -6.33 -8.17 10.83
CA SER A 104 -7.71 -7.69 10.64
C SER A 104 -7.90 -6.20 10.97
N GLY A 105 -6.93 -5.56 11.62
CA GLY A 105 -6.91 -4.14 11.88
C GLY A 105 -5.82 -3.72 12.88
N TYR A 106 -5.18 -2.59 12.58
CA TYR A 106 -4.15 -1.99 13.39
C TYR A 106 -4.63 -0.68 14.03
N THR A 107 -4.04 -0.32 15.16
CA THR A 107 -4.25 0.95 15.85
C THR A 107 -2.91 1.59 16.12
N ILE A 108 -2.75 2.82 15.64
CA ILE A 108 -1.64 3.71 15.97
C ILE A 108 -2.08 4.59 17.13
N ALA A 109 -1.31 4.61 18.21
CA ALA A 109 -1.53 5.49 19.35
C ALA A 109 -0.37 6.49 19.44
N LEU A 110 -0.71 7.78 19.47
CA LEU A 110 0.23 8.89 19.51
C LEU A 110 -0.01 9.73 20.75
N SER A 111 1.06 10.31 21.30
CA SER A 111 0.96 11.29 22.37
C SER A 111 2.14 12.26 22.35
N SER A 112 1.92 13.45 22.88
CA SER A 112 2.96 14.42 23.17
C SER A 112 2.48 15.36 24.26
N SER A 113 3.39 16.18 24.79
CA SER A 113 3.11 17.19 25.80
C SER A 113 3.80 18.51 25.47
N ILE A 114 3.23 19.59 25.99
CA ILE A 114 3.78 20.95 25.90
C ILE A 114 3.70 21.62 27.26
N SER A 115 4.71 22.43 27.57
CA SER A 115 4.84 23.13 28.85
C SER A 115 5.10 24.61 28.58
N ARG A 116 4.17 25.48 28.99
CA ARG A 116 4.36 26.93 28.97
C ARG A 116 4.87 27.41 30.32
N PRO A 117 6.00 28.14 30.37
CA PRO A 117 6.47 28.73 31.61
C PRO A 117 5.39 29.58 32.29
N SER A 118 5.28 29.46 33.60
CA SER A 118 4.37 30.31 34.37
C SER A 118 4.87 31.76 34.39
N PHE A 119 3.94 32.72 34.32
CA PHE A 119 4.24 34.13 34.53
C PHE A 119 4.66 34.43 35.99
N ILE A 120 4.41 33.52 36.92
CA ILE A 120 4.90 33.56 38.30
C ILE A 120 6.07 32.59 38.40
N SER A 121 7.29 33.09 38.59
CA SER A 121 8.52 32.28 38.59
C SER A 121 8.59 31.18 39.65
N SER A 122 7.73 31.24 40.67
CA SER A 122 7.62 30.23 41.74
C SER A 122 6.41 29.29 41.59
N ALA A 123 5.62 29.43 40.54
CA ALA A 123 4.49 28.56 40.25
C ALA A 123 4.88 27.49 39.22
N SER A 124 4.12 26.40 39.19
CA SER A 124 4.30 25.33 38.20
C SER A 124 4.00 25.83 36.79
N ASP A 125 4.75 25.32 35.82
CA ASP A 125 4.46 25.52 34.40
C ASP A 125 3.08 24.98 34.03
N TRP A 126 2.51 25.60 33.00
CA TRP A 126 1.22 25.22 32.44
C TRP A 126 1.44 24.10 31.42
N GLN A 127 1.16 22.87 31.83
CA GLN A 127 1.33 21.70 30.97
C GLN A 127 0.03 21.29 30.30
N ALA A 128 0.13 20.90 29.04
CA ALA A 128 -0.92 20.23 28.29
C ALA A 128 -0.38 18.96 27.64
N THR A 129 -1.08 17.84 27.86
CA THR A 129 -0.81 16.56 27.20
C THR A 129 -1.96 16.25 26.25
N ARG A 130 -1.64 15.73 25.07
CA ARG A 130 -2.62 15.29 24.08
C ARG A 130 -2.27 13.92 23.55
N SER A 131 -3.29 13.22 23.08
CA SER A 131 -3.18 11.91 22.45
C SER A 131 -4.07 11.84 21.24
N ALA A 132 -3.64 11.09 20.23
CA ALA A 132 -4.44 10.76 19.06
C ALA A 132 -4.39 9.25 18.83
N SER A 133 -5.45 8.71 18.24
CA SER A 133 -5.46 7.31 17.81
C SER A 133 -5.96 7.21 16.37
N VAL A 134 -5.34 6.35 15.58
CA VAL A 134 -5.72 6.07 14.20
C VAL A 134 -5.92 4.59 14.03
N LYS A 135 -7.09 4.21 13.51
CA LYS A 135 -7.43 2.83 13.16
C LYS A 135 -7.16 2.62 11.67
N ILE A 136 -6.51 1.51 11.36
CA ILE A 136 -6.18 1.08 10.01
C ILE A 136 -6.86 -0.25 9.79
N LYS A 137 -7.71 -0.34 8.76
CA LYS A 137 -8.27 -1.61 8.28
C LYS A 137 -7.65 -1.95 6.94
N PRO A 138 -7.20 -3.20 6.71
CA PRO A 138 -6.49 -3.60 5.49
C PRO A 138 -7.33 -3.40 4.22
N GLY A 139 -8.65 -3.46 4.32
CA GLY A 139 -9.58 -3.31 3.20
C GLY A 139 -10.14 -4.67 2.77
N ALA A 140 -10.38 -4.84 1.47
CA ALA A 140 -10.92 -6.05 0.87
C ALA A 140 -9.88 -6.74 -0.01
N GLU A 141 -10.03 -8.05 -0.20
CA GLU A 141 -9.08 -8.84 -0.97
C GLU A 141 -9.11 -8.43 -2.45
N ALA A 142 -7.94 -8.15 -3.01
CA ALA A 142 -7.76 -7.78 -4.40
C ALA A 142 -7.28 -8.99 -5.23
N CYS A 143 -7.73 -9.06 -6.49
CA CYS A 143 -7.26 -10.05 -7.46
C CYS A 143 -6.28 -9.44 -8.47
N VAL A 144 -6.42 -8.15 -8.75
CA VAL A 144 -5.58 -7.41 -9.68
C VAL A 144 -5.11 -6.13 -9.01
N LEU A 145 -3.82 -5.83 -9.09
CA LEU A 145 -3.21 -4.61 -8.59
C LEU A 145 -2.21 -4.08 -9.62
N ALA A 146 -2.45 -2.87 -10.12
CA ALA A 146 -1.46 -2.09 -10.85
C ALA A 146 -0.73 -1.15 -9.88
N LEU A 147 0.60 -1.23 -9.85
CA LEU A 147 1.44 -0.51 -8.90
C LEU A 147 1.88 0.87 -9.41
N ASN A 148 1.84 1.13 -10.72
CA ASN A 148 2.26 2.40 -11.28
C ASN A 148 1.43 3.57 -10.71
N GLU A 149 2.10 4.61 -10.22
CA GLU A 149 1.47 5.75 -9.55
C GLU A 149 0.86 6.78 -10.52
N HIS A 150 1.23 6.75 -11.80
CA HIS A 150 0.89 7.79 -12.78
C HIS A 150 0.51 7.28 -14.17
N ALA A 151 0.38 5.97 -14.35
CA ALA A 151 0.06 5.40 -15.66
C ALA A 151 -1.41 5.63 -16.01
N ASP A 152 -1.65 6.21 -17.18
CA ASP A 152 -2.93 6.06 -17.87
C ASP A 152 -3.21 4.57 -18.09
N ASP A 153 -4.48 4.16 -18.07
CA ASP A 153 -4.87 2.76 -18.31
C ASP A 153 -4.14 1.72 -17.42
N ALA A 154 -3.78 2.08 -16.18
CA ALA A 154 -2.95 1.23 -15.31
C ALA A 154 -3.51 -0.19 -15.15
N VAL A 155 -4.84 -0.33 -15.05
CA VAL A 155 -5.54 -1.58 -15.35
C VAL A 155 -6.45 -1.37 -16.55
N ASN A 156 -6.20 -2.11 -17.63
CA ASN A 156 -6.91 -1.93 -18.89
C ASN A 156 -7.65 -3.20 -19.32
N PHE A 157 -8.96 -3.10 -19.52
CA PHE A 157 -9.79 -4.14 -20.10
C PHE A 157 -10.12 -3.77 -21.54
N GLN A 158 -9.68 -4.58 -22.51
CA GLN A 158 -9.87 -4.28 -23.93
C GLN A 158 -10.54 -5.40 -24.69
N GLY A 159 -11.21 -5.04 -25.79
CA GLY A 159 -11.83 -5.96 -26.74
C GLY A 159 -13.28 -6.33 -26.40
N THR A 160 -13.64 -7.58 -26.67
CA THR A 160 -14.99 -8.15 -26.41
C THR A 160 -14.93 -9.18 -25.28
N THR A 161 -14.32 -8.79 -24.17
CA THR A 161 -13.90 -9.69 -23.10
C THR A 161 -14.90 -9.69 -21.95
N SER A 162 -15.13 -10.85 -21.35
CA SER A 162 -15.96 -11.02 -20.15
C SER A 162 -15.07 -11.43 -18.98
N VAL A 163 -14.89 -10.52 -18.03
CA VAL A 163 -14.03 -10.74 -16.85
C VAL A 163 -14.89 -10.85 -15.60
N ALA A 164 -14.79 -11.98 -14.89
CA ALA A 164 -15.52 -12.22 -13.65
C ALA A 164 -14.56 -12.42 -12.48
N MET A 165 -14.53 -11.49 -11.54
CA MET A 165 -13.70 -11.51 -10.32
C MET A 165 -14.59 -11.62 -9.08
N ASN A 166 -15.20 -12.79 -8.89
CA ASN A 166 -16.18 -13.00 -7.83
C ASN A 166 -15.52 -12.84 -6.45
N GLY A 167 -16.00 -11.85 -5.68
CA GLY A 167 -15.50 -11.57 -4.33
C GLY A 167 -14.17 -10.80 -4.28
N CYS A 168 -13.65 -10.35 -5.42
CA CYS A 168 -12.34 -9.70 -5.53
C CYS A 168 -12.43 -8.22 -5.91
N VAL A 169 -11.48 -7.44 -5.41
CA VAL A 169 -11.25 -6.04 -5.81
C VAL A 169 -10.25 -5.96 -6.97
N ILE A 170 -10.51 -5.06 -7.91
CA ILE A 170 -9.54 -4.59 -8.91
C ILE A 170 -8.96 -3.28 -8.36
N ALA A 171 -7.64 -3.19 -8.26
CA ALA A 171 -6.96 -2.04 -7.67
C ALA A 171 -5.96 -1.41 -8.64
N ALA A 172 -5.88 -0.08 -8.63
CA ALA A 172 -4.83 0.66 -9.34
C ALA A 172 -4.30 1.79 -8.45
N ASN A 173 -2.98 1.90 -8.37
CA ASN A 173 -2.30 2.97 -7.64
C ASN A 173 -2.15 4.26 -8.46
N SER A 174 -2.53 4.24 -9.73
CA SER A 174 -2.42 5.39 -10.61
C SER A 174 -3.39 6.50 -10.23
N ASP A 175 -2.90 7.75 -10.25
CA ASP A 175 -3.68 8.98 -10.05
C ASP A 175 -4.31 9.53 -11.34
N ALA A 176 -4.20 8.81 -12.46
CA ALA A 176 -4.79 9.19 -13.74
C ALA A 176 -6.33 9.17 -13.72
N SER A 177 -6.95 9.94 -14.64
CA SER A 177 -8.42 9.96 -14.81
C SER A 177 -9.00 8.66 -15.38
N ASP A 178 -8.16 7.79 -15.91
CA ASP A 178 -8.49 6.50 -16.50
C ASP A 178 -7.63 5.37 -15.91
N ALA A 179 -7.23 5.52 -14.62
CA ALA A 179 -6.39 4.56 -13.90
C ALA A 179 -6.90 3.12 -14.00
N VAL A 180 -8.22 2.93 -14.03
CA VAL A 180 -8.84 1.69 -14.48
C VAL A 180 -9.76 2.00 -15.66
N ASN A 181 -9.39 1.51 -16.83
CA ASN A 181 -10.14 1.72 -18.06
C ASN A 181 -10.79 0.43 -18.55
N ARG A 182 -12.06 0.54 -18.90
CA ARG A 182 -12.77 -0.45 -19.72
C ARG A 182 -12.99 0.13 -21.11
N GLY A 183 -12.20 -0.36 -22.07
CA GLY A 183 -12.36 -0.09 -23.50
C GLY A 183 -13.18 -1.15 -24.26
N GLY A 184 -13.70 -0.74 -25.42
CA GLY A 184 -14.45 -1.63 -26.32
C GLY A 184 -15.81 -2.07 -25.77
N SER A 185 -16.12 -3.36 -25.93
CA SER A 185 -17.37 -3.98 -25.46
C SER A 185 -17.13 -4.93 -24.30
N ALA A 186 -16.03 -4.75 -23.56
CA ALA A 186 -15.73 -5.59 -22.41
C ALA A 186 -16.80 -5.47 -21.32
N VAL A 187 -17.02 -6.56 -20.57
CA VAL A 187 -17.92 -6.62 -19.42
C VAL A 187 -17.15 -7.12 -18.21
N VAL A 188 -17.25 -6.42 -17.09
CA VAL A 188 -16.53 -6.72 -15.86
C VAL A 188 -17.52 -7.01 -14.74
N SER A 189 -17.35 -8.10 -14.00
CA SER A 189 -17.98 -8.30 -12.69
C SER A 189 -16.92 -8.43 -11.62
N ALA A 190 -17.07 -7.72 -10.51
CA ALA A 190 -16.11 -7.74 -9.41
C ALA A 190 -16.81 -7.40 -8.08
N ALA A 191 -16.15 -7.64 -6.95
CA ALA A 191 -16.65 -7.11 -5.69
C ALA A 191 -16.60 -5.58 -5.69
N CYS A 192 -15.47 -5.02 -6.15
CA CYS A 192 -15.32 -3.59 -6.33
C CYS A 192 -14.14 -3.23 -7.26
N VAL A 193 -14.07 -1.96 -7.65
CA VAL A 193 -12.89 -1.34 -8.27
C VAL A 193 -12.42 -0.24 -7.32
N SER A 194 -11.12 -0.15 -7.07
CA SER A 194 -10.50 0.79 -6.13
C SER A 194 -9.31 1.49 -6.77
N THR A 195 -9.34 2.81 -6.86
CA THR A 195 -8.31 3.58 -7.56
C THR A 195 -7.85 4.78 -6.76
N VAL A 196 -6.59 5.17 -6.93
CA VAL A 196 -6.10 6.47 -6.46
C VAL A 196 -6.68 7.59 -7.30
N GLY A 197 -6.67 7.44 -8.63
CA GLY A 197 -7.33 8.32 -9.58
C GLY A 197 -8.79 7.93 -9.84
N GLU A 198 -9.21 8.08 -11.09
CA GLU A 198 -10.60 7.83 -11.53
C GLU A 198 -10.70 6.58 -12.43
N THR A 199 -11.93 6.21 -12.80
CA THR A 199 -12.22 5.06 -13.67
C THR A 199 -12.97 5.47 -14.93
N GLU A 200 -12.67 4.81 -16.05
CA GLU A 200 -13.40 4.98 -17.30
C GLU A 200 -14.18 3.71 -17.66
N GLY A 201 -15.47 3.85 -17.97
CA GLY A 201 -16.31 2.76 -18.47
C GLY A 201 -16.70 1.69 -17.43
N MET A 202 -16.51 1.95 -16.12
CA MET A 202 -16.77 1.02 -15.01
C MET A 202 -18.17 1.15 -14.38
N THR A 203 -19.18 1.51 -15.18
CA THR A 203 -20.59 1.61 -14.74
C THR A 203 -21.48 0.59 -15.45
N PRO A 204 -22.66 0.25 -14.91
CA PRO A 204 -23.65 -0.58 -15.62
C PRO A 204 -24.01 0.03 -17.00
N PRO A 205 -24.28 -0.79 -18.03
CA PRO A 205 -24.34 -2.26 -18.02
C PRO A 205 -22.97 -2.95 -18.19
N SER A 206 -21.90 -2.17 -18.25
CA SER A 206 -20.56 -2.63 -18.63
C SER A 206 -19.77 -3.19 -17.46
N ALA A 207 -20.05 -2.71 -16.25
CA ALA A 207 -19.52 -3.27 -15.03
C ALA A 207 -20.67 -3.60 -14.07
N THR A 208 -20.56 -4.75 -13.39
CA THR A 208 -21.43 -5.15 -12.29
C THR A 208 -20.58 -5.29 -11.03
N LEU A 209 -20.67 -4.29 -10.14
CA LEU A 209 -19.89 -4.22 -8.91
C LEU A 209 -20.78 -4.43 -7.70
N THR A 210 -20.40 -5.33 -6.79
CA THR A 210 -21.15 -5.59 -5.55
C THR A 210 -21.17 -4.36 -4.63
N CYS A 211 -20.12 -3.55 -4.65
CA CYS A 211 -20.04 -2.28 -3.91
C CYS A 211 -20.90 -1.15 -4.51
N GLY A 212 -21.57 -1.38 -5.65
CA GLY A 212 -22.40 -0.39 -6.34
C GLY A 212 -21.62 0.40 -7.39
N THR A 213 -20.74 1.31 -6.95
CA THR A 213 -19.90 2.16 -7.83
C THR A 213 -18.42 1.93 -7.54
N PRO A 214 -17.51 2.20 -8.50
CA PRO A 214 -16.08 2.24 -8.23
C PRO A 214 -15.77 3.16 -7.04
N LEU A 215 -14.77 2.76 -6.24
CA LEU A 215 -14.21 3.55 -5.16
C LEU A 215 -12.99 4.29 -5.71
N GLU A 216 -13.22 5.49 -6.20
CA GLU A 216 -12.18 6.39 -6.71
C GLU A 216 -11.60 7.24 -5.57
N ASN A 217 -10.45 7.90 -5.81
CA ASN A 217 -9.80 8.77 -4.83
C ASN A 217 -9.45 8.07 -3.51
N GLN A 218 -9.09 6.78 -3.59
CA GLN A 218 -8.70 5.96 -2.45
C GLN A 218 -7.20 6.04 -2.18
N TYR A 219 -6.77 5.54 -1.02
CA TYR A 219 -5.34 5.38 -0.75
C TYR A 219 -4.72 4.31 -1.64
N ALA A 220 -3.50 4.56 -2.10
CA ALA A 220 -2.70 3.56 -2.80
C ALA A 220 -2.62 2.26 -1.99
N SER A 221 -2.81 1.15 -2.69
CA SER A 221 -2.67 -0.20 -2.17
C SER A 221 -1.20 -0.54 -2.05
N PHE A 222 -0.85 -1.32 -1.02
CA PHE A 222 0.52 -1.75 -0.83
C PHE A 222 0.87 -2.88 -1.77
N ASP A 223 2.15 -2.92 -2.15
CA ASP A 223 2.71 -4.07 -2.82
C ASP A 223 2.75 -5.28 -1.86
N PRO A 224 2.00 -6.37 -2.15
CA PRO A 224 1.92 -7.53 -1.27
C PRO A 224 3.20 -8.37 -1.25
N LEU A 225 4.13 -8.18 -2.19
CA LEU A 225 5.33 -8.99 -2.36
C LEU A 225 6.63 -8.17 -2.37
N ALA A 226 6.59 -6.88 -2.03
CA ALA A 226 7.77 -6.01 -1.93
C ALA A 226 8.89 -6.57 -1.02
N ASP A 227 8.52 -7.24 0.08
CA ASP A 227 9.46 -7.81 1.06
C ASP A 227 10.00 -9.21 0.63
N VAL A 228 9.54 -9.76 -0.50
CA VAL A 228 10.03 -11.06 -0.98
C VAL A 228 11.42 -10.92 -1.56
N VAL A 229 12.40 -11.53 -0.89
CA VAL A 229 13.78 -11.59 -1.38
C VAL A 229 13.95 -12.80 -2.32
N PRO A 230 14.40 -12.59 -3.57
CA PRO A 230 14.70 -13.69 -4.49
C PRO A 230 15.80 -14.63 -3.95
N PRO A 231 15.78 -15.91 -4.32
CA PRO A 231 16.85 -16.85 -3.96
C PRO A 231 18.19 -16.42 -4.56
N ALA A 232 19.28 -16.74 -3.86
CA ALA A 232 20.63 -16.51 -4.35
C ALA A 232 20.85 -17.22 -5.70
N LEU A 233 21.57 -16.56 -6.61
CA LEU A 233 21.85 -17.09 -7.94
C LEU A 233 22.79 -18.30 -7.84
N GLY A 234 22.36 -19.44 -8.38
CA GLY A 234 23.17 -20.66 -8.46
C GLY A 234 23.94 -20.79 -9.77
N THR A 235 24.68 -21.89 -9.91
CA THR A 235 25.38 -22.23 -11.15
C THR A 235 24.39 -22.46 -12.29
N CYS A 236 24.66 -21.85 -13.45
CA CYS A 236 23.85 -21.98 -14.64
C CYS A 236 23.77 -23.44 -15.13
N LYS A 237 22.57 -23.98 -15.17
CA LYS A 237 22.22 -25.23 -15.86
C LYS A 237 21.94 -24.93 -17.32
N SER A 238 22.39 -25.82 -18.19
CA SER A 238 22.09 -25.74 -19.62
C SER A 238 20.69 -26.28 -19.92
N MET A 239 19.96 -25.60 -20.80
CA MET A 239 18.68 -26.10 -21.34
C MET A 239 18.95 -27.29 -22.28
N PRO A 240 18.42 -28.50 -22.00
CA PRO A 240 18.55 -29.66 -22.88
C PRO A 240 18.04 -29.37 -24.29
N ASN A 241 18.66 -30.01 -25.30
CA ASN A 241 18.17 -29.94 -26.67
C ASN A 241 17.00 -30.92 -26.86
N GLY A 242 15.89 -30.47 -27.44
CA GLY A 242 14.74 -31.32 -27.73
C GLY A 242 13.45 -30.53 -27.94
N LYS A 243 12.45 -31.16 -28.56
CA LYS A 243 11.09 -30.59 -28.70
C LYS A 243 10.22 -30.82 -27.47
N MET A 244 10.62 -31.77 -26.61
CA MET A 244 9.97 -32.08 -25.34
C MET A 244 11.06 -32.24 -24.29
N VAL A 245 11.02 -31.43 -23.24
CA VAL A 245 12.06 -31.34 -22.23
C VAL A 245 11.43 -31.29 -20.85
N THR A 246 11.92 -32.13 -19.94
CA THR A 246 11.61 -32.05 -18.53
C THR A 246 12.79 -31.43 -17.78
N LEU A 247 12.52 -30.39 -17.00
CA LEU A 247 13.50 -29.67 -16.20
C LEU A 247 13.33 -29.96 -14.72
N SER A 248 14.44 -29.88 -14.00
CA SER A 248 14.47 -29.96 -12.53
C SER A 248 14.83 -28.60 -11.95
N PRO A 249 14.39 -28.27 -10.72
CA PRO A 249 14.64 -26.97 -10.09
C PRO A 249 16.11 -26.52 -10.16
N GLY A 250 16.35 -25.23 -10.35
CA GLY A 250 17.68 -24.64 -10.43
C GLY A 250 17.77 -23.38 -11.29
N THR A 251 18.98 -22.89 -11.47
CA THR A 251 19.27 -21.69 -12.25
C THR A 251 19.51 -22.03 -13.72
N TYR A 252 18.84 -21.37 -14.66
CA TYR A 252 18.99 -21.52 -16.10
C TYR A 252 19.32 -20.18 -16.74
N CYS A 253 20.32 -20.16 -17.64
CA CYS A 253 20.90 -18.93 -18.17
C CYS A 253 20.94 -18.92 -19.71
N ASP A 254 20.76 -17.72 -20.29
CA ASP A 254 21.17 -17.29 -21.64
C ASP A 254 20.72 -18.15 -22.84
N LYS A 255 19.71 -19.00 -22.67
CA LYS A 255 19.11 -19.79 -23.76
C LYS A 255 17.60 -19.75 -23.67
N SER A 256 16.96 -19.28 -24.74
CA SER A 256 15.50 -19.27 -24.85
C SER A 256 14.91 -20.66 -24.71
N TRP A 257 13.79 -20.75 -24.01
CA TRP A 257 13.06 -22.00 -23.84
C TRP A 257 11.98 -22.11 -24.92
N THR A 258 12.03 -23.19 -25.70
CA THR A 258 11.14 -23.45 -26.83
C THR A 258 10.68 -24.91 -26.81
N GLY A 259 9.52 -25.21 -27.40
CA GLY A 259 8.93 -26.54 -27.47
C GLY A 259 7.98 -26.83 -26.30
N LYS A 260 7.88 -28.11 -25.92
CA LYS A 260 7.07 -28.58 -24.80
C LYS A 260 7.95 -28.75 -23.57
N ILE A 261 7.74 -27.90 -22.57
CA ILE A 261 8.56 -27.81 -21.37
C ILE A 261 7.72 -28.27 -20.18
N THR A 262 8.23 -29.27 -19.46
CA THR A 262 7.65 -29.76 -18.20
C THR A 262 8.61 -29.45 -17.06
N LEU A 263 8.11 -28.81 -16.01
CA LEU A 263 8.87 -28.45 -14.82
C LEU A 263 8.49 -29.40 -13.69
N ASN A 264 9.49 -30.09 -13.12
CA ASN A 264 9.31 -30.78 -11.85
C ASN A 264 9.07 -29.75 -10.72
N PRO A 265 8.35 -30.10 -9.63
CA PRO A 265 8.08 -29.18 -8.54
C PRO A 265 9.35 -28.55 -7.94
N GLY A 266 9.30 -27.25 -7.66
CA GLY A 266 10.37 -26.48 -7.00
C GLY A 266 10.67 -25.13 -7.65
N VAL A 267 11.81 -24.55 -7.28
CA VAL A 267 12.18 -23.17 -7.62
C VAL A 267 13.08 -23.13 -8.86
N TYR A 268 12.72 -22.29 -9.83
CA TYR A 268 13.47 -22.05 -11.06
C TYR A 268 13.92 -20.59 -11.10
N ILE A 269 15.20 -20.36 -11.37
CA ILE A 269 15.77 -19.02 -11.50
C ILE A 269 16.22 -18.86 -12.96
N LEU A 270 15.56 -17.99 -13.70
CA LEU A 270 15.83 -17.69 -15.09
C LEU A 270 16.64 -16.41 -15.18
N ARG A 271 17.78 -16.44 -15.90
CA ARG A 271 18.70 -15.30 -16.04
C ARG A 271 18.95 -15.02 -17.52
N GLY A 272 18.51 -13.85 -18.01
CA GLY A 272 18.56 -13.53 -19.44
C GLY A 272 17.80 -14.50 -20.34
N VAL A 273 16.81 -15.23 -19.81
CA VAL A 273 16.08 -16.27 -20.56
C VAL A 273 14.74 -15.72 -21.03
N SER A 274 14.45 -15.89 -22.32
CA SER A 274 13.09 -15.72 -22.86
C SER A 274 12.39 -17.07 -22.98
N VAL A 275 11.30 -17.26 -22.25
CA VAL A 275 10.45 -18.44 -22.35
C VAL A 275 9.38 -18.18 -23.40
N LYS A 276 9.51 -18.84 -24.55
CA LYS A 276 8.60 -18.71 -25.70
C LYS A 276 8.44 -20.08 -26.36
N PRO A 277 7.48 -20.91 -25.89
CA PRO A 277 7.30 -22.27 -26.37
C PRO A 277 7.23 -22.39 -27.90
N GLY A 278 6.45 -21.54 -28.59
CA GLY A 278 6.35 -21.56 -30.06
C GLY A 278 5.59 -22.77 -30.60
N GLY A 279 4.83 -22.59 -31.70
CA GLY A 279 4.33 -23.69 -32.55
C GLY A 279 3.55 -24.79 -31.81
N ASN A 280 2.50 -24.41 -31.06
CA ASN A 280 1.73 -25.30 -30.16
C ASN A 280 2.58 -25.88 -29.00
N GLY A 281 3.62 -25.16 -28.60
CA GLY A 281 4.44 -25.48 -27.44
C GLY A 281 3.67 -25.34 -26.13
N THR A 282 4.20 -25.95 -25.08
CA THR A 282 3.55 -25.99 -23.78
C THR A 282 4.54 -25.65 -22.67
N LEU A 283 4.09 -24.95 -21.63
CA LEU A 283 4.84 -24.76 -20.40
C LEU A 283 4.00 -25.29 -19.23
N THR A 284 4.40 -26.44 -18.66
CA THR A 284 3.63 -27.11 -17.62
C THR A 284 4.47 -27.32 -16.37
N GLY A 285 3.92 -27.06 -15.19
CA GLY A 285 4.60 -27.27 -13.92
C GLY A 285 3.66 -27.14 -12.74
N ALA A 286 3.59 -28.16 -11.89
CA ALA A 286 2.81 -28.11 -10.66
C ALA A 286 3.73 -27.90 -9.46
N GLY A 287 3.38 -26.99 -8.56
CA GLY A 287 4.21 -26.71 -7.39
C GLY A 287 5.52 -26.03 -7.75
N VAL A 288 5.48 -25.01 -8.60
CA VAL A 288 6.67 -24.33 -9.11
C VAL A 288 6.65 -22.83 -8.81
N THR A 289 7.83 -22.24 -8.65
CA THR A 289 8.03 -20.79 -8.61
C THR A 289 9.11 -20.42 -9.61
N LEU A 290 8.78 -19.53 -10.54
CA LEU A 290 9.67 -19.05 -11.60
C LEU A 290 10.14 -17.63 -11.26
N PHE A 291 11.41 -17.47 -10.91
CA PHE A 291 12.08 -16.19 -10.75
C PHE A 291 12.67 -15.74 -12.09
N LEU A 292 12.20 -14.62 -12.61
CA LEU A 292 12.60 -14.05 -13.89
C LEU A 292 13.59 -12.90 -13.65
N MET A 293 14.87 -13.24 -13.55
CA MET A 293 15.96 -12.33 -13.25
C MET A 293 16.65 -11.82 -14.52
N GLU A 294 17.35 -10.69 -14.42
CA GLU A 294 18.24 -10.15 -15.46
C GLU A 294 17.54 -10.04 -16.84
N GLY A 295 16.38 -9.38 -16.89
CA GLY A 295 15.62 -9.17 -18.13
C GLY A 295 14.88 -10.41 -18.65
N SER A 296 14.86 -11.51 -17.90
CA SER A 296 14.08 -12.70 -18.28
C SER A 296 12.59 -12.38 -18.38
N GLN A 297 11.93 -13.06 -19.32
CA GLN A 297 10.52 -12.85 -19.63
C GLN A 297 9.83 -14.14 -20.04
N ILE A 298 8.51 -14.16 -19.89
CA ILE A 298 7.63 -15.21 -20.39
C ILE A 298 6.70 -14.59 -21.43
N TYR A 299 6.71 -15.17 -22.63
CA TYR A 299 5.85 -14.78 -23.73
C TYR A 299 5.10 -16.01 -24.24
N ILE A 300 3.85 -16.14 -23.80
CA ILE A 300 2.90 -17.17 -24.23
C ILE A 300 1.81 -16.48 -25.05
N ASN A 301 1.60 -16.93 -26.29
CA ASN A 301 0.58 -16.34 -27.16
C ASN A 301 -0.05 -17.36 -28.13
N ALA A 302 -1.20 -17.01 -28.71
CA ALA A 302 -1.94 -17.79 -29.70
C ALA A 302 -2.30 -19.21 -29.21
N ASN A 303 -1.80 -20.26 -29.87
CA ASN A 303 -2.15 -21.66 -29.59
C ASN A 303 -1.21 -22.33 -28.57
N GLU A 304 -0.37 -21.56 -27.89
CA GLU A 304 0.54 -22.07 -26.87
C GLU A 304 -0.21 -22.31 -25.56
N GLN A 305 0.12 -23.38 -24.84
CA GLN A 305 -0.53 -23.71 -23.56
C GLN A 305 0.39 -23.45 -22.37
N VAL A 306 -0.18 -22.88 -21.31
CA VAL A 306 0.53 -22.65 -20.05
C VAL A 306 -0.28 -23.22 -18.89
N ASN A 307 0.33 -24.12 -18.13
CA ASN A 307 -0.30 -24.84 -17.03
C ASN A 307 0.61 -24.82 -15.81
N LEU A 308 0.46 -23.79 -14.98
CA LEU A 308 1.34 -23.52 -13.85
C LEU A 308 0.56 -23.38 -12.55
N SER A 309 1.03 -24.05 -11.49
CA SER A 309 0.54 -23.83 -10.13
C SER A 309 1.69 -23.57 -9.16
N PRO A 310 1.48 -22.68 -8.16
CA PRO A 310 2.54 -22.29 -7.24
C PRO A 310 2.88 -23.44 -6.31
N MET A 311 4.06 -23.35 -5.70
CA MET A 311 4.34 -24.11 -4.49
C MET A 311 3.32 -23.78 -3.39
N THR A 312 2.87 -24.76 -2.60
CA THR A 312 1.95 -24.52 -1.46
C THR A 312 2.65 -24.43 -0.12
N THR A 313 3.95 -24.75 -0.07
CA THR A 313 4.78 -24.69 1.14
C THR A 313 6.15 -24.11 0.83
N GLY A 314 6.88 -23.68 1.87
CA GLY A 314 8.18 -23.04 1.75
C GLY A 314 8.10 -21.52 1.62
N PRO A 315 9.26 -20.84 1.53
CA PRO A 315 9.34 -19.37 1.61
C PRO A 315 8.61 -18.66 0.46
N TYR A 316 8.47 -19.31 -0.69
CA TYR A 316 7.83 -18.77 -1.90
C TYR A 316 6.46 -19.38 -2.19
N ALA A 317 5.84 -20.03 -1.18
CA ALA A 317 4.51 -20.58 -1.31
C ALA A 317 3.53 -19.50 -1.81
N GLY A 318 2.67 -19.87 -2.76
CA GLY A 318 1.71 -18.99 -3.40
C GLY A 318 2.24 -18.19 -4.60
N ILE A 319 3.55 -18.15 -4.85
CA ILE A 319 4.14 -17.39 -5.95
C ILE A 319 4.45 -18.32 -7.11
N THR A 320 3.88 -18.04 -8.28
CA THR A 320 4.12 -18.83 -9.51
C THR A 320 5.14 -18.15 -10.40
N ILE A 321 4.99 -16.85 -10.63
CA ILE A 321 5.92 -16.05 -11.44
C ILE A 321 6.31 -14.82 -10.63
N TYR A 322 7.61 -14.54 -10.56
CA TYR A 322 8.17 -13.39 -9.87
C TYR A 322 9.23 -12.71 -10.74
N GLN A 323 9.06 -11.44 -11.03
CA GLN A 323 10.10 -10.53 -11.53
C GLN A 323 10.54 -9.61 -10.40
N PRO A 324 11.84 -9.42 -10.19
CA PRO A 324 12.34 -8.43 -9.25
C PRO A 324 12.13 -7.01 -9.79
N HIS A 325 12.13 -6.01 -8.91
CA HIS A 325 12.29 -4.63 -9.33
C HIS A 325 13.55 -4.44 -10.21
N GLY A 326 13.46 -3.53 -11.16
CA GLY A 326 14.43 -3.26 -12.22
C GLY A 326 14.23 -4.12 -13.49
N ASN A 327 13.42 -5.19 -13.45
CA ASN A 327 13.08 -5.95 -14.65
C ASN A 327 11.83 -5.38 -15.32
N THR A 328 12.02 -4.66 -16.43
CA THR A 328 10.95 -4.03 -17.20
C THR A 328 10.46 -4.88 -18.39
N SER A 329 10.91 -6.15 -18.50
CA SER A 329 10.52 -7.02 -19.60
C SER A 329 9.07 -7.50 -19.42
N ALA A 330 8.19 -7.13 -20.36
CA ALA A 330 6.77 -7.44 -20.31
C ALA A 330 6.48 -8.95 -20.19
N LEU A 331 5.44 -9.28 -19.43
CA LEU A 331 4.92 -10.64 -19.32
C LEU A 331 3.66 -10.78 -20.16
N THR A 332 3.68 -11.68 -21.14
CA THR A 332 2.50 -12.02 -21.94
C THR A 332 2.08 -13.44 -21.62
N LEU A 333 0.87 -13.58 -21.10
CA LEU A 333 0.30 -14.85 -20.66
C LEU A 333 -1.05 -15.04 -21.36
N ASN A 334 -0.99 -15.12 -22.69
CA ASN A 334 -2.16 -15.32 -23.56
C ASN A 334 -2.22 -16.78 -24.01
N GLY A 335 -2.45 -17.68 -23.05
CA GLY A 335 -2.52 -19.11 -23.34
C GLY A 335 -3.79 -19.48 -24.09
N GLY A 336 -3.68 -20.39 -25.05
CA GLY A 336 -4.82 -20.97 -25.75
C GLY A 336 -5.67 -21.88 -24.85
N ASP A 337 -6.68 -22.53 -25.45
CA ASP A 337 -7.60 -23.43 -24.76
C ASP A 337 -6.87 -24.46 -23.86
N GLY A 338 -7.41 -24.69 -22.66
CA GLY A 338 -6.79 -25.55 -21.65
C GLY A 338 -5.59 -24.96 -20.89
N SER A 339 -5.29 -23.67 -21.02
CA SER A 339 -4.25 -23.00 -20.20
C SER A 339 -4.79 -22.59 -18.84
N VAL A 340 -4.16 -23.01 -17.75
CA VAL A 340 -4.53 -22.66 -16.38
C VAL A 340 -3.31 -22.17 -15.61
N ILE A 341 -3.40 -20.96 -15.07
CA ILE A 341 -2.40 -20.42 -14.15
C ILE A 341 -3.09 -20.08 -12.84
N SER A 342 -2.46 -20.45 -11.74
CA SER A 342 -2.82 -20.00 -10.39
C SER A 342 -1.61 -19.41 -9.67
N GLY A 343 -1.82 -18.82 -8.50
CA GLY A 343 -0.81 -18.15 -7.69
C GLY A 343 -0.68 -16.66 -7.97
N PHE A 344 0.35 -16.06 -7.36
CA PHE A 344 0.81 -14.72 -7.68
C PHE A 344 1.63 -14.72 -8.96
N ILE A 345 1.31 -13.77 -9.84
CA ILE A 345 2.15 -13.30 -10.93
C ILE A 345 2.55 -11.89 -10.57
N TYR A 346 3.84 -11.71 -10.30
CA TYR A 346 4.41 -10.47 -9.77
C TYR A 346 5.44 -9.90 -10.74
N ALA A 347 5.20 -8.68 -11.19
CA ALA A 347 6.00 -7.94 -12.16
C ALA A 347 5.92 -6.43 -11.90
N PRO A 348 6.49 -5.94 -10.79
CA PRO A 348 6.17 -4.62 -10.26
C PRO A 348 6.60 -3.45 -11.15
N ASP A 349 7.58 -3.68 -12.03
CA ASP A 349 8.12 -2.66 -12.94
C ASP A 349 7.88 -3.02 -14.44
N ALA A 350 6.99 -3.99 -14.71
CA ALA A 350 6.66 -4.43 -16.07
C ALA A 350 5.16 -4.62 -16.29
N THR A 351 4.73 -4.46 -17.55
CA THR A 351 3.36 -4.73 -17.95
C THR A 351 3.07 -6.22 -17.96
N ILE A 352 1.94 -6.61 -17.35
CA ILE A 352 1.36 -7.95 -17.47
C ILE A 352 0.20 -7.89 -18.47
N THR A 353 0.33 -8.58 -19.61
CA THR A 353 -0.79 -8.86 -20.51
C THR A 353 -1.30 -10.27 -20.23
N TYR A 354 -2.56 -10.39 -19.86
CA TYR A 354 -3.21 -11.64 -19.55
C TYR A 354 -4.47 -11.83 -20.41
N ALA A 355 -4.53 -12.93 -21.14
CA ALA A 355 -5.75 -13.41 -21.76
C ALA A 355 -6.16 -14.69 -21.05
N GLY A 356 -7.31 -14.67 -20.38
CA GLY A 356 -7.87 -15.89 -19.81
C GLY A 356 -8.31 -16.88 -20.89
N ASN A 357 -8.59 -18.11 -20.47
CA ASN A 357 -9.01 -19.17 -21.37
C ASN A 357 -10.54 -19.15 -21.64
N SER A 358 -10.95 -19.85 -22.69
CA SER A 358 -12.35 -20.06 -23.07
C SER A 358 -13.06 -21.08 -22.15
N ASP A 359 -12.31 -21.95 -21.47
CA ASP A 359 -12.76 -22.99 -20.52
C ASP A 359 -13.02 -22.40 -19.13
N MET A 360 -13.94 -21.44 -19.06
CA MET A 360 -14.40 -20.84 -17.82
C MET A 360 -15.10 -21.90 -16.95
N ASN A 361 -14.36 -22.55 -16.06
CA ASN A 361 -14.96 -23.24 -14.92
C ASN A 361 -15.72 -22.17 -14.12
N SER A 362 -16.99 -22.42 -13.80
CA SER A 362 -17.85 -21.49 -13.03
C SER A 362 -17.31 -21.08 -11.65
N GLN A 363 -16.15 -21.60 -11.26
CA GLN A 363 -15.47 -21.39 -9.99
C GLN A 363 -14.26 -20.44 -10.07
N GLY A 364 -13.76 -20.08 -11.26
CA GLY A 364 -12.58 -19.19 -11.44
C GLY A 364 -11.24 -19.77 -10.97
N SER A 365 -10.13 -19.19 -11.44
CA SER A 365 -8.77 -19.56 -11.02
C SER A 365 -8.30 -18.71 -9.83
N CYS A 366 -7.47 -19.30 -8.97
CA CYS A 366 -6.77 -18.56 -7.93
C CYS A 366 -5.61 -17.76 -8.51
N LEU A 367 -5.90 -16.62 -9.10
CA LEU A 367 -4.88 -15.76 -9.68
C LEU A 367 -4.81 -14.44 -8.93
N ARG A 368 -3.59 -13.98 -8.68
CA ARG A 368 -3.29 -12.63 -8.19
C ARG A 368 -2.31 -11.99 -9.17
N LEU A 369 -2.74 -10.93 -9.83
CA LEU A 369 -1.90 -10.18 -10.77
C LEU A 369 -1.40 -8.91 -10.08
N VAL A 370 -0.09 -8.75 -10.03
CA VAL A 370 0.58 -7.54 -9.50
C VAL A 370 1.58 -7.09 -10.54
N GLY A 371 1.25 -6.03 -11.28
CA GLY A 371 2.08 -5.50 -12.36
C GLY A 371 2.37 -4.02 -12.17
N ASP A 372 3.33 -3.47 -12.92
CA ASP A 372 3.42 -2.02 -13.12
C ASP A 372 2.10 -1.52 -13.72
N THR A 373 1.72 -2.15 -14.84
CA THR A 373 0.39 -2.06 -15.46
C THR A 373 -0.13 -3.45 -15.78
N VAL A 374 -1.46 -3.61 -15.80
CA VAL A 374 -2.12 -4.89 -16.07
C VAL A 374 -3.13 -4.72 -17.20
N GLN A 375 -2.92 -5.43 -18.30
CA GLN A 375 -3.82 -5.47 -19.43
C GLN A 375 -4.51 -6.83 -19.51
N ILE A 376 -5.84 -6.85 -19.50
CA ILE A 376 -6.63 -8.07 -19.63
C ILE A 376 -7.34 -8.09 -20.99
N THR A 377 -6.96 -9.06 -21.82
CA THR A 377 -7.47 -9.26 -23.18
C THR A 377 -7.97 -10.69 -23.36
N GLY A 378 -9.06 -11.07 -22.71
CA GLY A 378 -9.70 -12.36 -22.91
C GLY A 378 -10.81 -12.57 -21.92
N ASN A 379 -11.64 -13.58 -22.13
CA ASN A 379 -12.57 -14.00 -21.09
C ASN A 379 -11.76 -14.59 -19.94
N SER A 380 -12.05 -14.19 -18.70
CA SER A 380 -11.30 -14.68 -17.54
C SER A 380 -12.18 -14.72 -16.30
N ALA A 381 -11.95 -15.71 -15.44
CA ALA A 381 -12.60 -15.79 -14.14
C ALA A 381 -11.58 -15.95 -13.01
N PHE A 382 -11.66 -15.09 -12.00
CA PHE A 382 -10.85 -15.15 -10.77
C PHE A 382 -11.76 -15.35 -9.56
N LYS A 383 -11.29 -16.14 -8.59
CA LYS A 383 -11.97 -16.32 -7.30
C LYS A 383 -11.16 -15.69 -6.17
N SER A 384 -11.88 -15.21 -5.15
CA SER A 384 -11.27 -14.64 -3.95
C SER A 384 -10.74 -15.71 -3.00
N ASP A 385 -11.50 -16.77 -2.68
CA ASP A 385 -11.05 -17.79 -1.73
C ASP A 385 -9.95 -18.69 -2.32
N CYS A 386 -8.71 -18.39 -1.91
CA CYS A 386 -7.48 -18.96 -2.46
C CYS A 386 -6.40 -19.25 -1.40
N ALA A 387 -6.78 -19.34 -0.13
CA ALA A 387 -5.82 -19.44 0.97
C ALA A 387 -4.86 -20.64 0.84
N ALA A 388 -5.36 -21.77 0.32
CA ALA A 388 -4.57 -22.99 0.13
C ALA A 388 -3.57 -22.86 -1.03
N GLU A 389 -3.99 -22.25 -2.14
CA GLU A 389 -3.17 -22.05 -3.33
C GLU A 389 -2.14 -20.92 -3.14
N LEU A 390 -2.46 -19.90 -2.34
CA LEU A 390 -1.61 -18.72 -2.11
C LEU A 390 -0.65 -18.86 -0.92
N GLY A 391 -0.63 -20.00 -0.22
CA GLY A 391 0.26 -20.20 0.92
C GLY A 391 0.06 -19.15 2.01
N SER A 392 -1.20 -18.80 2.29
CA SER A 392 -1.61 -17.75 3.24
C SER A 392 -1.13 -16.32 2.89
N ARG A 393 -0.69 -16.06 1.66
CA ARG A 393 -0.45 -14.70 1.18
C ARG A 393 -1.75 -14.04 0.80
N GLU A 394 -1.88 -12.79 1.19
CA GLU A 394 -3.06 -11.97 0.98
C GLU A 394 -2.66 -10.70 0.23
N MET A 395 -3.55 -10.23 -0.63
CA MET A 395 -3.43 -8.97 -1.34
C MET A 395 -4.66 -8.15 -1.03
N TYR A 396 -4.48 -6.96 -0.46
CA TYR A 396 -5.60 -6.11 -0.02
C TYR A 396 -5.57 -4.76 -0.72
N ALA A 397 -6.77 -4.23 -0.97
CA ALA A 397 -7.01 -2.89 -1.51
C ALA A 397 -8.16 -2.21 -0.77
N SER A 398 -8.34 -0.90 -1.00
CA SER A 398 -9.35 -0.08 -0.31
C SER A 398 -9.17 -0.03 1.21
N ARG A 399 -7.92 0.12 1.67
CA ARG A 399 -7.66 0.30 3.10
C ARG A 399 -8.38 1.52 3.65
N MET A 400 -8.87 1.40 4.87
CA MET A 400 -9.54 2.50 5.56
C MET A 400 -8.67 2.98 6.72
N ILE A 401 -8.39 4.28 6.72
CA ILE A 401 -7.65 4.96 7.79
C ILE A 401 -8.63 5.92 8.44
N THR A 402 -8.83 5.81 9.75
CA THR A 402 -9.82 6.60 10.48
C THR A 402 -9.24 7.10 11.79
N LEU A 403 -9.37 8.40 12.05
CA LEU A 403 -9.11 8.97 13.37
C LEU A 403 -10.11 8.40 14.38
N ALA A 404 -9.59 7.71 15.39
CA ALA A 404 -10.33 7.28 16.56
C ALA A 404 -10.14 8.35 17.63
N LYS A 405 -11.19 9.16 17.83
CA LYS A 405 -11.24 10.13 18.93
C LYS A 405 -11.57 9.46 20.25
#